data_AF-A0A9E5N7B6-F1
#
_entry.id   AF-A0A9E5N7B6-F1
#
_cell.length_a   1.000
_cell.length_b   1.000
_cell.length_c   1.000
_cell.angle_alpha   90.00
_cell.angle_beta   90.00
_cell.angle_gamma   90.00
#
_symmetry.space_group_name_H-M   'P 1'
#
loop_
_entity.id
_entity.type
_entity.pdbx_description
1 polymer ?
#
loop_
_entity_poly.entity_id
_entity_poly.type
_entity_poly.pdbx_seq_one_letter_code
_entity_poly.pdbx_strand_id
1 'polypeptide(L)'
;LPELLIGVTKDRYRCGKDIISKFEPVLFILDDGFQHHRLHRDLDLVVLDGASPFGGDFQLKREDKSALKFADAIVLNDTACAGNIEPTLR
;
A
#
# COMPACT_ATOMS: atom_id res chain seq x y z
N LEU A 1 17.82 2.75 7.68
CA LEU A 1 18.16 3.50 6.45
C LEU A 1 18.37 4.96 6.82
N PRO A 2 19.59 5.39 7.18
CA PRO A 2 19.87 6.74 7.67
C PRO A 2 19.73 7.83 6.60
N GLU A 3 19.73 7.46 5.32
CA GLU A 3 19.62 8.40 4.18
C GLU A 3 18.18 8.62 3.70
N LEU A 4 17.19 7.94 4.31
CA LEU A 4 15.81 8.04 3.90
C LEU A 4 15.15 9.31 4.48
N LEU A 5 14.53 10.11 3.63
CA LEU A 5 13.68 11.21 4.07
C LEU A 5 12.37 10.64 4.64
N ILE A 6 12.12 10.88 5.92
CA ILE A 6 10.92 10.39 6.62
C ILE A 6 10.00 11.56 6.94
N GLY A 7 8.78 11.49 6.43
CA GLY A 7 7.69 12.42 6.74
C GLY A 7 6.60 11.75 7.55
N VAL A 8 6.31 12.27 8.75
CA VAL A 8 5.23 11.75 9.62
C VAL A 8 4.15 12.80 9.78
N THR A 9 3.00 12.60 9.14
CA THR A 9 1.85 13.50 9.24
C THR A 9 0.57 12.84 8.74
N LYS A 10 -0.57 13.42 9.15
CA LYS A 10 -1.89 13.06 8.62
C LYS A 10 -2.12 13.58 7.19
N ASP A 11 -1.51 14.70 6.81
CA ASP A 11 -1.64 15.28 5.48
C ASP A 11 -0.42 14.93 4.61
N ARG A 12 -0.55 13.84 3.85
CA ARG A 12 0.53 13.26 3.05
C ARG A 12 0.89 14.16 1.87
N TYR A 13 -0.10 14.84 1.29
CA TYR A 13 0.10 15.78 0.20
C TYR A 13 0.94 16.98 0.67
N ARG A 14 0.56 17.59 1.79
CA ARG A 14 1.34 18.69 2.37
C ARG A 14 2.75 18.26 2.75
N CYS A 15 2.91 17.05 3.32
CA CYS A 15 4.22 16.49 3.61
C CYS A 15 5.11 16.39 2.37
N GLY A 16 4.57 15.81 1.30
CA GLY A 16 5.28 15.66 0.03
C GLY A 16 5.69 17.02 -0.53
N LYS A 17 4.79 18.02 -0.49
CA LYS A 17 5.11 19.40 -0.89
C LYS A 17 6.24 20.01 -0.07
N ASP A 18 6.24 19.82 1.25
CA ASP A 18 7.29 20.33 2.13
C ASP A 18 8.64 19.63 1.86
N ILE A 19 8.63 18.33 1.57
CA ILE A 19 9.84 17.57 1.20
C ILE A 19 10.39 18.03 -0.16
N ILE A 20 9.55 18.13 -1.19
CA ILE A 20 9.93 18.61 -2.53
C ILE A 20 10.49 20.03 -2.48
N SER A 21 10.03 20.87 -1.54
CA SER A 21 10.55 22.23 -1.40
C SER A 21 12.00 22.32 -0.88
N LYS A 22 12.52 21.24 -0.30
CA LYS A 22 13.84 21.20 0.36
C LYS A 22 14.79 20.18 -0.27
N PHE A 23 14.24 19.21 -0.99
CA PHE A 23 14.94 18.06 -1.52
C PHE A 23 14.39 17.71 -2.91
N GLU A 24 15.10 16.87 -3.65
CA GLU A 24 14.71 16.37 -4.96
C GLU A 24 14.45 14.85 -4.92
N PRO A 25 13.41 14.39 -4.19
CA PRO A 25 13.11 12.97 -4.14
C PRO A 25 12.65 12.48 -5.51
N VAL A 26 13.15 11.31 -5.91
CA VAL A 26 12.74 10.64 -7.16
C VAL A 26 11.55 9.70 -6.96
N LEU A 27 11.25 9.33 -5.71
CA LEU A 27 10.20 8.39 -5.36
C LEU A 27 9.62 8.73 -3.98
N PHE A 28 8.30 8.61 -3.85
CA PHE A 28 7.61 8.59 -2.57
C PHE A 28 7.06 7.20 -2.29
N ILE A 29 7.23 6.74 -1.05
CA ILE A 29 6.61 5.50 -0.56
C ILE A 29 5.68 5.88 0.58
N LEU A 30 4.43 5.45 0.49
CA LEU A 30 3.42 5.65 1.53
C LEU A 30 3.23 4.35 2.29
N ASP A 31 3.66 4.34 3.55
CA ASP A 31 3.30 3.26 4.47
C ASP A 31 1.82 3.41 4.88
N ASP A 32 1.06 2.31 4.83
CA ASP A 32 -0.40 2.27 5.05
C ASP A 32 -1.17 3.32 4.21
N GLY A 33 -0.78 3.47 2.94
CA GLY A 33 -1.27 4.53 2.05
C GLY A 33 -2.60 4.26 1.35
N PHE A 34 -3.06 3.01 1.30
CA PHE A 34 -4.14 2.58 0.40
C PHE A 34 -5.43 3.40 0.57
N GLN A 35 -5.79 3.71 1.82
CA GLN A 35 -6.97 4.50 2.21
C GLN A 35 -6.90 5.98 1.86
N HIS A 36 -5.74 6.52 1.50
CA HIS A 36 -5.60 7.94 1.16
C HIS A 36 -5.99 8.24 -0.28
N HIS A 37 -7.18 7.83 -0.71
CA HIS A 37 -7.66 7.95 -2.10
C HIS A 37 -7.63 9.38 -2.66
N ARG A 38 -7.56 10.41 -1.79
CA ARG A 38 -7.43 11.82 -2.19
C ARG A 38 -6.04 12.18 -2.70
N LEU A 39 -5.02 11.38 -2.40
CA LEU A 39 -3.66 11.55 -2.89
C LEU A 39 -3.46 10.62 -4.08
N HIS A 40 -3.18 11.20 -5.24
CA HIS A 40 -2.82 10.44 -6.43
C HIS A 40 -1.56 9.60 -6.16
N ARG A 41 -1.58 8.36 -6.63
CA ARG A 41 -0.46 7.43 -6.58
C ARG A 41 -0.31 6.83 -7.97
N ASP A 42 0.92 6.79 -8.46
CA ASP A 42 1.22 6.19 -9.77
C ASP A 42 1.20 4.66 -9.73
N LEU A 43 1.33 4.08 -8.54
CA LEU A 43 1.28 2.64 -8.29
C LEU A 43 0.70 2.36 -6.90
N ASP A 44 -0.35 1.54 -6.84
CA ASP A 44 -0.97 1.02 -5.62
C ASP A 44 -0.64 -0.47 -5.43
N LEU A 45 0.21 -0.76 -4.44
CA LEU A 45 0.56 -2.11 -4.02
C LEU A 45 -0.17 -2.46 -2.72
N VAL A 46 -0.99 -3.50 -2.74
CA VAL A 46 -1.70 -3.97 -1.55
C VAL A 46 -1.09 -5.26 -1.05
N VAL A 47 -0.69 -5.26 0.23
CA VAL A 47 -0.17 -6.45 0.90
C VAL A 47 -1.32 -7.19 1.59
N LEU A 48 -1.51 -8.46 1.25
CA LEU A 48 -2.42 -9.38 1.93
C LEU A 48 -1.63 -10.49 2.61
N ASP A 49 -2.18 -11.04 3.69
CA ASP A 49 -1.66 -12.25 4.33
C ASP A 49 -1.95 -13.46 3.42
N GLY A 50 -0.94 -14.22 3.02
CA GLY A 50 -1.09 -15.37 2.13
C GLY A 50 -1.88 -16.52 2.77
N ALA A 51 -1.79 -16.69 4.09
CA ALA A 51 -2.56 -17.69 4.82
C ALA A 51 -4.02 -17.26 5.03
N SER A 52 -4.29 -15.95 5.11
CA SER A 52 -5.64 -15.41 5.25
C SER A 52 -5.80 -14.06 4.52
N PRO A 53 -5.89 -14.05 3.18
CA PRO A 53 -5.78 -12.82 2.37
C PRO A 53 -6.94 -11.85 2.57
N PHE A 54 -8.00 -12.31 3.22
CA PHE A 54 -9.16 -11.50 3.52
C PHE A 54 -9.48 -11.43 5.01
N GLY A 55 -8.61 -11.98 5.87
CA GLY A 55 -9.00 -12.30 7.25
C GLY A 55 -10.21 -13.26 7.27
N GLY A 56 -10.65 -13.66 8.46
CA GLY A 56 -11.97 -14.30 8.62
C GLY A 56 -13.09 -13.28 8.37
N ASP A 57 -13.95 -13.06 9.37
CA ASP A 57 -15.09 -12.12 9.28
C ASP A 57 -14.70 -10.63 9.20
N PHE A 58 -13.42 -10.32 9.07
CA PHE A 58 -12.93 -8.94 9.07
C PHE A 58 -12.54 -8.53 7.66
N GLN A 59 -13.27 -7.53 7.16
CA GLN A 59 -12.83 -6.55 6.16
C GLN A 59 -11.30 -6.35 6.21
N LEU A 60 -10.64 -6.07 5.06
CA LEU A 60 -9.32 -5.42 5.11
C LEU A 60 -9.46 -4.35 6.18
N LYS A 61 -8.59 -4.29 7.20
CA LYS A 61 -8.92 -3.75 8.56
C LYS A 61 -9.68 -2.40 8.61
N ARG A 62 -9.76 -1.65 7.50
CA ARG A 62 -10.54 -0.42 7.32
C ARG A 62 -11.22 -0.25 5.94
N GLU A 63 -11.19 -1.24 5.02
CA GLU A 63 -11.79 -1.18 3.67
C GLU A 63 -12.49 -2.48 3.26
N ASP A 64 -13.52 -2.35 2.41
CA ASP A 64 -14.18 -3.51 1.79
C ASP A 64 -13.29 -4.13 0.70
N LYS A 65 -13.44 -5.45 0.45
CA LYS A 65 -12.65 -6.18 -0.57
C LYS A 65 -12.80 -5.57 -1.97
N SER A 66 -13.93 -4.90 -2.24
CA SER A 66 -14.16 -4.18 -3.50
C SER A 66 -13.17 -3.05 -3.74
N ALA A 67 -12.48 -2.53 -2.72
CA ALA A 67 -11.43 -1.54 -2.88
C ALA A 67 -10.19 -2.11 -3.58
N LEU A 68 -9.97 -3.43 -3.55
CA LEU A 68 -8.86 -4.08 -4.26
C LEU A 68 -8.89 -3.85 -5.79
N LYS A 69 -10.02 -3.42 -6.35
CA LYS A 69 -10.11 -3.00 -7.76
C LYS A 69 -9.22 -1.79 -8.09
N PHE A 70 -8.78 -1.05 -7.07
CA PHE A 70 -7.87 0.08 -7.18
C PHE A 70 -6.41 -0.32 -6.96
N ALA A 71 -6.12 -1.57 -6.61
CA ALA A 71 -4.76 -2.07 -6.53
C ALA A 71 -4.23 -2.39 -7.92
N ASP A 72 -3.02 -1.96 -8.22
CA ASP A 72 -2.31 -2.34 -9.44
C ASP A 72 -1.67 -3.72 -9.29
N ALA A 73 -1.24 -4.07 -8.08
CA ALA A 73 -0.80 -5.42 -7.75
C ALA A 73 -1.09 -5.79 -6.30
N ILE A 74 -1.27 -7.10 -6.09
CA ILE A 74 -1.41 -7.69 -4.77
C ILE A 74 -0.13 -8.45 -4.43
N VAL A 75 0.45 -8.13 -3.28
CA VAL A 75 1.59 -8.85 -2.70
C VAL A 75 1.06 -9.76 -1.62
N LEU A 76 1.31 -11.06 -1.76
CA LEU A 76 0.97 -12.04 -0.73
C LEU A 76 2.18 -12.24 0.17
N ASN A 77 2.05 -11.84 1.43
CA ASN A 77 3.06 -12.05 2.44
C ASN A 77 2.83 -13.39 3.15
N ASP A 78 3.89 -14.05 3.61
CA ASP A 78 3.81 -15.34 4.32
C ASP A 78 3.00 -16.42 3.58
N THR A 79 3.47 -16.78 2.38
CA THR A 79 2.84 -17.83 1.55
C THR A 79 3.22 -19.24 1.99
N ALA A 80 3.95 -19.43 3.09
CA ALA A 80 4.40 -20.75 3.52
C ALA A 80 3.23 -21.70 3.81
N CYS A 81 2.10 -21.16 4.24
CA CYS A 81 0.85 -21.89 4.50
C CYS A 81 -0.18 -21.76 3.37
N ALA A 82 0.09 -20.90 2.38
CA ALA A 82 -0.80 -20.72 1.25
C ALA A 82 -0.54 -21.87 0.27
N GLY A 83 -1.53 -22.75 0.09
CA GLY A 83 -1.47 -23.77 -0.97
C GLY A 83 -1.21 -23.11 -2.35
N ASN A 84 -0.78 -23.88 -3.35
CA ASN A 84 -0.43 -23.36 -4.69
C ASN A 84 -1.42 -22.29 -5.17
N ILE A 85 -0.98 -21.03 -5.14
CA ILE A 85 -1.76 -19.90 -5.61
C ILE A 85 -1.38 -19.76 -7.08
N GLU A 86 -2.21 -20.28 -7.97
CA GLU A 86 -2.07 -20.03 -9.40
C GLU A 86 -2.25 -18.52 -9.63
N PRO A 87 -1.21 -17.78 -10.09
CA PRO A 87 -1.35 -16.36 -10.33
C PRO A 87 -2.36 -16.17 -11.47
N THR A 88 -3.57 -15.74 -11.13
CA THR A 88 -4.58 -15.42 -12.13
C THR A 88 -4.28 -14.03 -12.66
N LEU A 89 -3.40 -13.94 -13.64
CA LEU A 89 -3.25 -12.73 -14.46
C LEU A 89 -4.56 -12.55 -15.25
N ARG A 90 -5.27 -11.45 -14.97
CA ARG A 90 -6.35 -10.95 -15.84
C ARG A 90 -5.84 -9.80 -16.68
#